data_AF-A0A2N6TNK5-F1
#
_entry.id   AF-A0A2N6TNK5-F1
#
_cell.length_a   1.000
_cell.length_b   1.000
_cell.length_c   1.000
_cell.angle_alpha   90.00
_cell.angle_beta   90.00
_cell.angle_gamma   90.00
#
_symmetry.space_group_name_H-M   'P 1'
#
loop_
_entity.id
_entity.type
_entity.pdbx_description
1 polymer ?
#
loop_
_entity_poly.entity_id
_entity_poly.type
_entity_poly.pdbx_seq_one_letter_code
_entity_poly.pdbx_strand_id
1 'polypeptide(L)'
;MRINDFDEEFNFKKKRSSNTLFIIKIVFIIFAIFAILSSVLFLSKMGSSDSYEIEENGERYGNSEFIEYQGKISVPVPSGGRYFLNGVDINSFRTLNLEDRDTRIIGLDKNHVYFGNIAIPDLDPNKLEVIGNGYYTDGTTTYFCSSLSERNKDLSTPMEILQSLIYSFSKTKKPQTYIYPYKKVETNKNLKAVQNFSFFATDGEKVYYKGEILENADLNTLKSVDGYNEYFADKENVYYKSKLLPIKNSGKLKVVSTEQGDRFLYDEANGYVFIEDYSFDREKAPYKVIGNNGGHLYNLAFVNNEGIYYYDNQKKKQKRAGDNIFNGNVEELSPNVFTDDKNIYYFHAYDVWKRYKNAGDVLFSQNTEICYLDKKDGWEKVKDIRGGIIGAIWKKGNRYYYFDNLGMSQLINNAIYEITDKKVLEYLLLNADEIGSSDSIGEFIENGKLIAIDGEKKVEIVVKYKSAVITMAKYSKIFLAIIVIVSIIIKIIRGIRK
;
A
#
# COMPACT_ATOMS: atom_id res chain seq x y z
N MET A 1 -85.37 -30.56 27.55
CA MET A 1 -85.05 -32.00 27.46
C MET A 1 -83.89 -32.15 26.47
N ARG A 2 -82.77 -32.74 26.93
CA ARG A 2 -81.70 -33.55 26.25
C ARG A 2 -81.55 -33.45 24.71
N ILE A 3 -80.41 -33.61 24.04
CA ILE A 3 -79.01 -34.04 24.28
C ILE A 3 -78.27 -33.79 22.94
N ASN A 4 -76.94 -33.61 23.03
CA ASN A 4 -75.85 -33.74 22.04
C ASN A 4 -76.13 -34.44 20.68
N ASP A 5 -75.47 -34.01 19.60
CA ASP A 5 -74.22 -34.64 19.11
C ASP A 5 -73.72 -34.04 17.77
N PHE A 6 -72.39 -33.90 17.69
CA PHE A 6 -71.50 -33.89 16.51
C PHE A 6 -71.77 -32.94 15.32
N ASP A 7 -70.97 -31.87 15.22
CA ASP A 7 -69.88 -31.80 14.24
C ASP A 7 -69.04 -30.52 14.40
N GLU A 8 -67.83 -30.69 14.93
CA GLU A 8 -66.70 -29.81 14.68
C GLU A 8 -66.16 -30.10 13.26
N GLU A 9 -66.12 -29.09 12.38
CA GLU A 9 -65.00 -29.01 11.43
C GLU A 9 -64.60 -27.54 11.15
N PHE A 10 -63.59 -27.13 11.90
CA PHE A 10 -62.59 -26.09 11.64
C PHE A 10 -62.86 -25.08 10.49
N ASN A 11 -63.28 -23.87 10.87
CA ASN A 11 -63.06 -22.67 10.05
C ASN A 11 -62.38 -21.55 10.86
N PHE A 12 -61.09 -21.73 11.14
CA PHE A 12 -60.23 -20.61 11.51
C PHE A 12 -60.00 -19.72 10.28
N LYS A 13 -60.79 -18.65 10.14
CA LYS A 13 -60.46 -17.51 9.26
C LYS A 13 -59.22 -16.79 9.81
N LYS A 14 -58.05 -17.25 9.36
CA LYS A 14 -56.73 -16.66 9.62
C LYS A 14 -56.64 -15.27 8.96
N LYS A 15 -56.48 -14.22 9.76
CA LYS A 15 -56.31 -12.81 9.34
C LYS A 15 -55.09 -12.69 8.41
N ARG A 16 -55.33 -12.40 7.12
CA ARG A 16 -54.36 -12.48 6.02
C ARG A 16 -53.64 -11.14 5.77
N SER A 17 -52.92 -10.58 6.75
CA SER A 17 -52.03 -9.42 6.51
C SER A 17 -50.67 -9.59 7.18
N SER A 18 -49.64 -9.99 6.42
CA SER A 18 -48.25 -9.88 6.89
C SER A 18 -47.23 -9.91 5.75
N ASN A 19 -47.33 -10.83 4.79
CA ASN A 19 -46.20 -11.08 3.87
C ASN A 19 -46.00 -10.02 2.77
N THR A 20 -47.07 -9.42 2.23
CA THR A 20 -46.94 -8.44 1.14
C THR A 20 -46.40 -7.09 1.63
N LEU A 21 -46.85 -6.66 2.83
CA LEU A 21 -46.37 -5.42 3.46
C LEU A 21 -44.91 -5.56 3.90
N PHE A 22 -44.52 -6.76 4.37
CA PHE A 22 -43.13 -7.09 4.69
C PHE A 22 -42.20 -7.02 3.47
N ILE A 23 -42.63 -7.55 2.33
CA ILE A 23 -41.87 -7.50 1.07
C ILE A 23 -41.75 -6.07 0.53
N ILE A 24 -42.82 -5.27 0.57
CA ILE A 24 -42.77 -3.85 0.16
C ILE A 24 -41.80 -3.06 1.04
N LYS A 25 -41.77 -3.32 2.36
CA LYS A 25 -40.78 -2.73 3.27
C LYS A 25 -39.35 -3.09 2.88
N ILE A 26 -39.08 -4.35 2.52
CA ILE A 26 -37.75 -4.78 2.07
C ILE A 26 -37.32 -4.08 0.77
N VAL A 27 -38.23 -3.96 -0.21
CA VAL A 27 -37.93 -3.27 -1.49
C VAL A 27 -37.64 -1.78 -1.26
N PHE A 28 -38.39 -1.13 -0.39
CA PHE A 28 -38.13 0.26 0.00
C PHE A 28 -36.76 0.42 0.69
N ILE A 29 -36.39 -0.52 1.56
CA ILE A 29 -35.07 -0.52 2.22
C ILE A 29 -33.96 -0.65 1.18
N ILE A 30 -34.12 -1.52 0.17
CA ILE A 30 -33.13 -1.70 -0.90
C ILE A 30 -32.99 -0.44 -1.77
N PHE A 31 -34.10 0.20 -2.15
CA PHE A 31 -34.07 1.45 -2.90
C PHE A 31 -33.46 2.61 -2.09
N ALA A 32 -33.74 2.66 -0.78
CA ALA A 32 -33.11 3.63 0.12
C ALA A 32 -31.60 3.41 0.19
N ILE A 33 -31.12 2.16 0.31
CA ILE A 33 -29.69 1.83 0.28
C ILE A 33 -29.05 2.28 -1.05
N PHE A 34 -29.71 2.06 -2.18
CA PHE A 34 -29.18 2.46 -3.50
C PHE A 34 -29.13 3.99 -3.68
N ALA A 35 -30.15 4.71 -3.21
CA ALA A 35 -30.15 6.17 -3.22
C ALA A 35 -29.04 6.74 -2.33
N ILE A 36 -28.83 6.15 -1.16
CA ILE A 36 -27.74 6.45 -0.23
C ILE A 36 -26.37 6.22 -0.90
N LEU A 37 -26.15 5.07 -1.54
CA LEU A 37 -24.88 4.78 -2.26
C LEU A 37 -24.63 5.77 -3.40
N SER A 38 -25.68 6.16 -4.12
CA SER A 38 -25.59 7.13 -5.22
C SER A 38 -25.30 8.55 -4.73
N SER A 39 -25.83 8.94 -3.56
CA SER A 39 -25.55 10.24 -2.95
C SER A 39 -24.13 10.34 -2.42
N VAL A 40 -23.53 9.25 -1.89
CA VAL A 40 -22.10 9.26 -1.48
C VAL A 40 -21.19 9.64 -2.64
N LEU A 41 -21.40 9.01 -3.81
CA LEU A 41 -20.60 9.24 -5.02
C LEU A 41 -20.73 10.67 -5.56
N PHE A 42 -21.90 11.29 -5.39
CA PHE A 42 -22.14 12.66 -5.82
C PHE A 42 -21.56 13.70 -4.84
N LEU A 43 -21.61 13.39 -3.54
CA LEU A 43 -21.24 14.33 -2.45
C LEU A 43 -19.73 14.36 -2.16
N SER A 44 -18.98 13.31 -2.49
CA SER A 44 -17.50 13.32 -2.41
C SER A 44 -16.85 14.38 -3.29
N LYS A 45 -17.61 15.00 -4.22
CA LYS A 45 -17.16 16.11 -5.08
C LYS A 45 -17.39 17.52 -4.51
N MET A 46 -18.13 17.70 -3.40
CA MET A 46 -18.59 19.03 -2.93
C MET A 46 -17.89 19.58 -1.67
N GLY A 47 -16.89 18.89 -1.10
CA GLY A 47 -16.42 19.13 0.27
C GLY A 47 -15.29 20.15 0.49
N SER A 48 -15.12 21.19 -0.32
CA SER A 48 -13.91 22.05 -0.28
C SER A 48 -14.08 23.49 0.24
N SER A 49 -15.30 23.97 0.56
CA SER A 49 -15.49 25.39 0.91
C SER A 49 -14.97 25.77 2.30
N ASP A 50 -15.26 24.97 3.32
CA ASP A 50 -15.17 25.43 4.71
C ASP A 50 -13.72 25.50 5.23
N SER A 51 -12.78 24.74 4.63
CA SER A 51 -11.38 24.75 5.10
C SER A 51 -10.61 25.99 4.66
N TYR A 52 -10.86 26.52 3.47
CA TYR A 52 -10.21 27.73 2.98
C TYR A 52 -10.65 28.96 3.78
N GLU A 53 -11.95 29.05 4.07
CA GLU A 53 -12.52 30.14 4.87
C GLU A 53 -11.93 30.19 6.28
N ILE A 54 -11.72 29.04 6.92
CA ILE A 54 -11.10 28.94 8.25
C ILE A 54 -9.62 29.36 8.21
N GLU A 55 -8.88 28.99 7.17
CA GLU A 55 -7.47 29.39 7.02
C GLU A 55 -7.32 30.90 6.77
N GLU A 56 -8.24 31.50 6.01
CA GLU A 56 -8.20 32.92 5.65
C GLU A 56 -8.71 33.83 6.78
N ASN A 57 -9.78 33.44 7.48
CA ASN A 57 -10.50 34.30 8.42
C ASN A 57 -10.39 33.86 9.88
N GLY A 58 -9.73 32.73 10.16
CA GLY A 58 -9.53 32.24 11.52
C GLY A 58 -8.25 32.76 12.17
N GLU A 59 -8.21 32.72 13.49
CA GLU A 59 -7.05 33.13 14.29
C GLU A 59 -6.21 31.91 14.67
N ARG A 60 -4.95 31.88 14.20
CA ARG A 60 -4.03 30.77 14.47
C ARG A 60 -3.39 30.91 15.86
N TYR A 61 -3.33 29.80 16.60
CA TYR A 61 -2.65 29.75 17.89
C TYR A 61 -1.14 29.68 17.71
N GLY A 62 -0.49 30.84 17.66
CA GLY A 62 0.97 30.97 17.55
C GLY A 62 1.53 30.17 16.37
N ASN A 63 2.58 29.37 16.60
CA ASN A 63 3.24 28.58 15.55
C ASN A 63 2.64 27.16 15.39
N SER A 64 1.37 26.97 15.76
CA SER A 64 0.70 25.66 15.71
C SER A 64 -0.17 25.49 14.47
N GLU A 65 -0.74 24.29 14.32
CA GLU A 65 -1.74 23.98 13.29
C GLU A 65 -3.19 24.26 13.73
N PHE A 66 -3.38 24.73 14.97
CA PHE A 66 -4.70 25.04 15.51
C PHE A 66 -5.17 26.43 15.10
N ILE A 67 -6.42 26.52 14.65
CA ILE A 67 -7.08 27.78 14.30
C ILE A 67 -8.42 27.88 15.03
N GLU A 68 -8.61 28.99 15.74
CA GLU A 68 -9.90 29.42 16.26
C GLU A 68 -10.71 30.10 15.16
N TYR A 69 -11.96 29.67 14.99
CA TYR A 69 -12.90 30.28 14.06
C TYR A 69 -14.32 30.10 14.58
N GLN A 70 -15.07 31.20 14.69
CA GLN A 70 -16.46 31.24 15.19
C GLN A 70 -16.67 30.52 16.53
N GLY A 71 -15.77 30.74 17.50
CA GLY A 71 -15.86 30.12 18.83
C GLY A 71 -15.69 28.60 18.79
N LYS A 72 -14.90 28.08 17.85
CA LYS A 72 -14.50 26.67 17.75
C LYS A 72 -13.03 26.59 17.38
N ILE A 73 -12.36 25.54 17.83
CA ILE A 73 -10.96 25.28 17.50
C ILE A 73 -10.89 24.13 16.51
N SER A 74 -10.08 24.30 15.47
CA SER A 74 -9.90 23.32 14.40
C SER A 74 -8.43 23.05 14.13
N VAL A 75 -8.13 21.87 13.58
CA VAL A 75 -6.78 21.45 13.21
C VAL A 75 -6.83 20.61 11.92
N PRO A 76 -5.87 20.75 11.01
CA PRO A 76 -5.75 19.90 9.84
C PRO A 76 -5.17 18.54 10.22
N VAL A 77 -5.72 17.48 9.61
CA VAL A 77 -5.12 16.15 9.57
C VAL A 77 -4.87 15.81 8.10
N PRO A 78 -3.62 15.72 7.63
CA PRO A 78 -3.32 15.48 6.22
C PRO A 78 -4.06 14.25 5.69
N SER A 79 -4.57 14.36 4.46
CA SER A 79 -5.50 13.40 3.80
C SER A 79 -6.88 13.21 4.47
N GLY A 80 -7.05 13.59 5.74
CA GLY A 80 -8.34 13.64 6.43
C GLY A 80 -9.04 15.00 6.32
N GLY A 81 -8.32 16.08 6.03
CA GLY A 81 -8.80 17.47 6.02
C GLY A 81 -8.90 18.08 7.42
N ARG A 82 -9.62 19.19 7.56
CA ARG A 82 -9.78 19.86 8.88
C ARG A 82 -10.81 19.18 9.76
N TYR A 83 -10.53 19.16 11.06
CA TYR A 83 -11.39 18.62 12.13
C TYR A 83 -11.53 19.65 13.25
N PHE A 84 -12.72 19.75 13.84
CA PHE A 84 -12.96 20.54 15.05
C PHE A 84 -12.70 19.71 16.30
N LEU A 85 -12.14 20.36 17.33
CA LEU A 85 -11.97 19.76 18.65
C LEU A 85 -13.34 19.69 19.35
N ASN A 86 -13.60 18.60 20.06
CA ASN A 86 -14.84 18.40 20.81
C ASN A 86 -14.60 18.60 22.30
N GLY A 87 -15.50 19.31 22.99
CA GLY A 87 -15.43 19.50 24.44
C GLY A 87 -14.28 20.38 24.93
N VAL A 88 -13.68 21.16 24.02
CA VAL A 88 -12.55 22.04 24.32
C VAL A 88 -12.97 23.25 25.15
N ASP A 89 -12.21 23.56 26.19
CA ASP A 89 -12.33 24.82 26.91
C ASP A 89 -11.52 25.90 26.20
N ILE A 90 -12.20 26.68 25.35
CA ILE A 90 -11.57 27.68 24.47
C ILE A 90 -10.80 28.74 25.26
N ASN A 91 -11.37 29.17 26.39
CA ASN A 91 -10.78 30.25 27.21
C ASN A 91 -9.44 29.86 27.84
N SER A 92 -9.22 28.56 28.07
CA SER A 92 -7.97 28.03 28.60
C SER A 92 -7.11 27.33 27.54
N PHE A 93 -7.55 27.34 26.27
CA PHE A 93 -6.82 26.67 25.21
C PHE A 93 -5.49 27.35 24.94
N ARG A 94 -4.45 26.55 24.84
CA ARG A 94 -3.08 26.99 24.56
C ARG A 94 -2.33 25.92 23.78
N THR A 95 -1.24 26.34 23.17
CA THR A 95 -0.31 25.48 22.45
C THR A 95 1.08 25.60 23.07
N LEU A 96 1.98 24.68 22.71
CA LEU A 96 3.34 24.68 23.25
C LEU A 96 4.22 25.79 22.67
N ASN A 97 3.87 26.34 21.49
CA ASN A 97 4.59 27.41 20.79
C ASN A 97 6.11 27.19 20.66
N LEU A 98 6.52 25.93 20.46
CA LEU A 98 7.91 25.55 20.22
C LEU A 98 8.24 25.64 18.73
N GLU A 99 9.53 25.77 18.40
CA GLU A 99 9.99 25.77 17.01
C GLU A 99 9.88 24.38 16.36
N ASP A 100 9.87 23.32 17.19
CA ASP A 100 9.76 21.94 16.76
C ASP A 100 8.44 21.66 16.02
N ARG A 101 8.56 21.25 14.76
CA ARG A 101 7.42 20.93 13.88
C ARG A 101 6.53 19.83 14.46
N ASP A 102 7.10 18.89 15.20
CA ASP A 102 6.33 17.77 15.76
C ASP A 102 5.33 18.23 16.84
N THR A 103 5.59 19.38 17.46
CA THR A 103 4.76 19.93 18.54
C THR A 103 3.60 20.80 18.03
N ARG A 104 3.57 21.15 16.75
CA ARG A 104 2.56 22.06 16.17
C ARG A 104 1.15 21.48 16.17
N ILE A 105 1.06 20.17 16.28
CA ILE A 105 -0.20 19.41 16.35
C ILE A 105 -0.64 19.12 17.79
N ILE A 106 0.06 19.67 18.80
CA ILE A 106 -0.23 19.45 20.21
C ILE A 106 -0.94 20.68 20.79
N GLY A 107 -2.20 20.46 21.20
CA GLY A 107 -3.04 21.47 21.85
C GLY A 107 -3.30 21.10 23.30
N LEU A 108 -3.59 22.07 24.15
CA LEU A 108 -3.93 21.84 25.55
C LEU A 108 -5.08 22.76 25.96
N ASP A 109 -5.97 22.30 26.82
CA ASP A 109 -6.82 23.17 27.64
C ASP A 109 -6.64 22.82 29.12
N LYS A 110 -7.42 23.43 30.02
CA LYS A 110 -7.33 23.14 31.47
C LYS A 110 -7.66 21.68 31.86
N ASN A 111 -8.32 20.93 30.97
CA ASN A 111 -8.83 19.58 31.23
C ASN A 111 -8.07 18.49 30.45
N HIS A 112 -7.61 18.77 29.23
CA HIS A 112 -7.08 17.75 28.32
C HIS A 112 -5.84 18.22 27.54
N VAL A 113 -5.00 17.25 27.20
CA VAL A 113 -4.03 17.33 26.11
C VAL A 113 -4.68 16.79 24.83
N TYR A 114 -4.42 17.44 23.69
CA TYR A 114 -4.94 17.06 22.38
C TYR A 114 -3.80 16.70 21.42
N PHE A 115 -3.89 15.51 20.82
CA PHE A 115 -3.08 15.10 19.69
C PHE A 115 -3.87 15.30 18.40
N GLY A 116 -3.56 16.36 17.67
CA GLY A 116 -4.46 16.90 16.66
C GLY A 116 -5.81 17.21 17.28
N ASN A 117 -6.88 16.57 16.78
CA ASN A 117 -8.24 16.81 17.26
C ASN A 117 -8.71 15.80 18.33
N ILE A 118 -7.84 14.91 18.80
CA ILE A 118 -8.17 13.83 19.73
C ILE A 118 -7.69 14.18 21.14
N ALA A 119 -8.62 14.24 22.10
CA ALA A 119 -8.30 14.43 23.52
C ALA A 119 -7.71 13.14 24.13
N ILE A 120 -6.63 13.28 24.88
CA ILE A 120 -5.92 12.18 25.54
C ILE A 120 -6.35 12.14 27.02
N PRO A 121 -7.04 11.08 27.47
CA PRO A 121 -7.82 11.09 28.72
C PRO A 121 -6.97 11.02 30.00
N ASP A 122 -5.68 10.70 29.91
CA ASP A 122 -4.80 10.40 31.05
C ASP A 122 -3.45 11.14 31.01
N LEU A 123 -3.39 12.27 30.29
CA LEU A 123 -2.29 13.23 30.37
C LEU A 123 -2.74 14.50 31.10
N ASP A 124 -2.03 14.88 32.17
CA ASP A 124 -2.25 16.14 32.89
C ASP A 124 -1.72 17.33 32.06
N PRO A 125 -2.59 18.21 31.54
CA PRO A 125 -2.16 19.33 30.70
C PRO A 125 -1.27 20.34 31.43
N ASN A 126 -1.32 20.40 32.77
CA ASN A 126 -0.51 21.34 33.55
C ASN A 126 0.93 20.85 33.75
N LYS A 127 1.20 19.57 33.50
CA LYS A 127 2.51 18.93 33.70
C LYS A 127 3.12 18.39 32.40
N LEU A 128 2.50 18.69 31.25
CA LEU A 128 2.97 18.16 29.98
C LEU A 128 4.39 18.66 29.66
N GLU A 129 5.28 17.71 29.45
CA GLU A 129 6.67 17.89 29.03
C GLU A 129 6.90 17.21 27.67
N VAL A 130 7.73 17.85 26.85
CA VAL A 130 8.15 17.32 25.54
C VAL A 130 9.48 16.60 25.71
N ILE A 131 9.51 15.31 25.44
CA ILE A 131 10.73 14.49 25.49
C ILE A 131 11.52 14.59 24.17
N GLY A 132 10.81 14.83 23.06
CA GLY A 132 11.34 14.84 21.69
C GLY A 132 10.97 13.56 20.92
N ASN A 133 11.23 13.53 19.61
CA ASN A 133 10.89 12.42 18.71
C ASN A 133 9.41 11.99 18.77
N GLY A 134 8.50 12.94 19.03
CA GLY A 134 7.07 12.68 19.20
C GLY A 134 6.67 12.07 20.56
N TYR A 135 7.56 12.05 21.56
CA TYR A 135 7.22 11.59 22.91
C TYR A 135 6.87 12.74 23.85
N TYR A 136 5.80 12.55 24.62
CA TYR A 136 5.24 13.51 25.56
C TYR A 136 4.91 12.83 26.89
N THR A 137 5.12 13.50 28.02
CA THR A 137 4.83 12.94 29.34
C THR A 137 4.27 13.98 30.30
N ASP A 138 3.51 13.55 31.29
CA ASP A 138 3.11 14.39 32.44
C ASP A 138 3.85 14.02 33.74
N GLY A 139 4.91 13.21 33.63
CA GLY A 139 5.68 12.64 34.74
C GLY A 139 5.10 11.34 35.31
N THR A 140 3.87 10.97 34.96
CA THR A 140 3.24 9.69 35.36
C THR A 140 2.92 8.79 34.18
N THR A 141 2.46 9.40 33.09
CA THR A 141 2.06 8.75 31.86
C THR A 141 2.89 9.32 30.71
N THR A 142 3.27 8.45 29.78
CA THR A 142 4.01 8.83 28.58
C THR A 142 3.28 8.33 27.34
N TYR A 143 3.21 9.18 26.33
CA TYR A 143 2.64 8.86 25.02
C TYR A 143 3.63 9.17 23.91
N PHE A 144 3.57 8.35 22.87
CA PHE A 144 4.04 8.69 21.55
C PHE A 144 2.90 9.31 20.74
N CYS A 145 3.18 10.36 19.96
CA CYS A 145 2.31 10.91 18.92
C CYS A 145 3.15 11.28 17.69
N SER A 146 2.80 10.72 16.54
CA SER A 146 3.43 11.00 15.27
C SER A 146 2.87 12.29 14.66
N SER A 147 3.76 13.16 14.21
CA SER A 147 3.42 14.36 13.42
C SER A 147 2.99 14.04 11.98
N LEU A 148 3.17 12.80 11.54
CA LEU A 148 2.71 12.29 10.24
C LEU A 148 1.37 11.60 10.43
N SER A 149 0.36 11.98 9.64
CA SER A 149 -0.95 11.32 9.68
C SER A 149 -0.95 9.98 8.95
N GLU A 150 -1.74 9.04 9.46
CA GLU A 150 -2.01 7.76 8.83
C GLU A 150 -3.52 7.52 8.75
N ARG A 151 -3.94 6.59 7.86
CA ARG A 151 -5.33 6.18 7.79
C ARG A 151 -5.75 5.57 9.13
N ASN A 152 -6.91 5.99 9.63
CA ASN A 152 -7.48 5.47 10.86
C ASN A 152 -7.89 3.99 10.66
N LYS A 153 -7.15 3.07 11.29
CA LYS A 153 -7.40 1.63 11.18
C LYS A 153 -8.60 1.17 12.02
N ASP A 154 -9.00 1.94 13.03
CA ASP A 154 -10.15 1.64 13.89
C ASP A 154 -11.48 1.96 13.20
N LEU A 155 -11.46 2.82 12.18
CA LEU A 155 -12.64 3.13 11.38
C LEU A 155 -12.79 2.12 10.24
N SER A 156 -13.61 1.10 10.47
CA SER A 156 -13.95 0.12 9.43
C SER A 156 -14.57 0.78 8.20
N THR A 157 -14.31 0.24 6.99
CA THR A 157 -14.85 0.78 5.73
C THR A 157 -16.39 0.94 5.72
N PRO A 158 -17.19 -0.02 6.22
CA PRO A 158 -18.64 0.17 6.29
C PRO A 158 -19.05 1.34 7.19
N MET A 159 -18.34 1.52 8.30
CA MET A 159 -18.59 2.61 9.24
C MET A 159 -18.14 3.96 8.66
N GLU A 160 -17.02 3.99 7.95
CA GLU A 160 -16.55 5.16 7.19
C GLU A 160 -17.63 5.64 6.21
N ILE A 161 -18.24 4.71 5.45
CA ILE A 161 -19.33 5.02 4.52
C ILE A 161 -20.54 5.60 5.26
N LEU A 162 -20.99 4.93 6.33
CA LEU A 162 -22.15 5.39 7.12
C LEU A 162 -21.92 6.77 7.73
N GLN A 163 -20.76 7.02 8.32
CA GLN A 163 -20.43 8.32 8.91
C GLN A 163 -20.28 9.41 7.85
N SER A 164 -19.69 9.10 6.70
CA SER A 164 -19.59 10.04 5.57
C SER A 164 -20.97 10.49 5.07
N LEU A 165 -21.93 9.56 5.03
CA LEU A 165 -23.32 9.85 4.69
C LEU A 165 -23.97 10.78 5.71
N ILE A 166 -23.91 10.42 6.99
CA ILE A 166 -24.49 11.23 8.07
C ILE A 166 -23.88 12.65 8.03
N TYR A 167 -22.56 12.74 7.84
CA TYR A 167 -21.87 14.02 7.73
C TYR A 167 -22.34 14.84 6.52
N SER A 168 -22.55 14.20 5.36
CA SER A 168 -23.00 14.89 4.15
C SER A 168 -24.38 15.54 4.28
N PHE A 169 -25.29 14.92 5.05
CA PHE A 169 -26.65 15.46 5.27
C PHE A 169 -26.73 16.42 6.46
N SER A 170 -26.00 16.15 7.54
CA SER A 170 -26.13 16.90 8.79
C SER A 170 -25.04 17.95 9.00
N LYS A 171 -23.89 17.81 8.33
CA LYS A 171 -22.64 18.54 8.60
C LYS A 171 -22.21 18.56 10.07
N THR A 172 -22.70 17.63 10.89
CA THR A 172 -22.49 17.64 12.35
C THR A 172 -21.09 17.13 12.73
N LYS A 173 -20.78 15.87 12.41
CA LYS A 173 -19.52 15.23 12.76
C LYS A 173 -18.91 14.53 11.56
N LYS A 174 -17.71 14.97 11.19
CA LYS A 174 -16.91 14.39 10.11
C LYS A 174 -16.33 13.05 10.53
N PRO A 175 -16.32 12.01 9.66
CA PRO A 175 -15.63 10.76 9.95
C PRO A 175 -14.13 10.98 10.12
N GLN A 176 -13.55 10.36 11.16
CA GLN A 176 -12.10 10.39 11.41
C GLN A 176 -11.40 9.36 10.52
N THR A 177 -11.25 9.65 9.24
CA THR A 177 -10.63 8.73 8.25
C THR A 177 -9.11 8.66 8.36
N TYR A 178 -8.49 9.72 8.86
CA TYR A 178 -7.06 9.80 9.14
C TYR A 178 -6.85 10.32 10.57
N ILE A 179 -5.75 9.95 11.20
CA ILE A 179 -5.35 10.42 12.52
C ILE A 179 -3.86 10.73 12.52
N TYR A 180 -3.41 11.53 13.49
CA TYR A 180 -2.02 11.47 13.94
C TYR A 180 -1.88 10.24 14.84
N PRO A 181 -1.18 9.18 14.43
CA PRO A 181 -1.05 7.97 15.24
C PRO A 181 -0.46 8.28 16.60
N TYR A 182 -1.06 7.73 17.65
CA TYR A 182 -0.56 7.88 19.00
C TYR A 182 -0.65 6.56 19.76
N LYS A 183 0.23 6.38 20.75
CA LYS A 183 0.30 5.18 21.56
C LYS A 183 0.78 5.50 22.96
N LYS A 184 0.07 5.00 23.98
CA LYS A 184 0.54 5.01 25.37
C LYS A 184 1.77 4.11 25.46
N VAL A 185 2.85 4.61 26.03
CA VAL A 185 4.08 3.84 26.20
C VAL A 185 3.99 3.03 27.48
N GLU A 186 4.22 1.73 27.38
CA GLU A 186 4.21 0.81 28.53
C GLU A 186 5.52 0.89 29.31
N THR A 187 5.68 1.94 30.11
CA THR A 187 6.84 2.18 30.96
C THR A 187 6.47 2.95 32.22
N ASN A 188 7.23 2.74 33.29
CA ASN A 188 7.19 3.54 34.52
C ASN A 188 8.49 4.33 34.72
N LYS A 189 9.37 4.36 33.72
CA LYS A 189 10.66 5.04 33.74
C LYS A 189 10.62 6.29 32.86
N ASN A 190 11.47 7.26 33.21
CA ASN A 190 11.64 8.47 32.40
C ASN A 190 12.32 8.11 31.08
N LEU A 191 11.69 8.50 29.97
CA LEU A 191 12.27 8.32 28.64
C LEU A 191 13.12 9.52 28.23
N LYS A 192 14.06 9.26 27.33
CA LYS A 192 14.83 10.25 26.59
C LYS A 192 14.70 9.98 25.11
N ALA A 193 14.54 11.03 24.31
CA ALA A 193 14.60 10.91 22.86
C ALA A 193 16.01 10.45 22.42
N VAL A 194 16.06 9.51 21.46
CA VAL A 194 17.32 9.07 20.86
C VAL A 194 17.77 10.08 19.81
N GLN A 195 18.99 10.59 19.95
CA GLN A 195 19.56 11.55 19.03
C GLN A 195 19.75 10.95 17.63
N ASN A 196 19.46 11.73 16.58
CA ASN A 196 19.57 11.33 15.17
C ASN A 196 18.72 10.12 14.74
N PHE A 197 17.77 9.69 15.56
CA PHE A 197 16.84 8.59 15.26
C PHE A 197 15.40 9.04 15.52
N SER A 198 14.74 9.54 14.48
CA SER A 198 13.34 9.97 14.56
C SER A 198 12.44 8.85 15.09
N PHE A 199 11.46 9.21 15.92
CA PHE A 199 10.49 8.30 16.54
C PHE A 199 11.07 7.29 17.56
N PHE A 200 12.37 7.37 17.89
CA PHE A 200 12.98 6.52 18.90
C PHE A 200 13.10 7.21 20.27
N ALA A 201 12.87 6.44 21.34
CA ALA A 201 13.14 6.83 22.71
C ALA A 201 13.79 5.69 23.50
N THR A 202 14.38 5.98 24.65
CA THR A 202 14.96 4.99 25.56
C THR A 202 14.79 5.39 27.02
N ASP A 203 14.61 4.42 27.90
CA ASP A 203 14.71 4.59 29.35
C ASP A 203 16.12 4.25 29.90
N GLY A 204 17.08 3.98 29.01
CA GLY A 204 18.43 3.51 29.33
C GLY A 204 18.59 1.99 29.35
N GLU A 205 17.49 1.22 29.40
CA GLU A 205 17.51 -0.24 29.35
C GLU A 205 16.81 -0.78 28.10
N LYS A 206 15.67 -0.20 27.72
CA LYS A 206 14.86 -0.55 26.57
C LYS A 206 14.91 0.55 25.52
N VAL A 207 14.71 0.13 24.28
CA VAL A 207 14.54 1.02 23.13
C VAL A 207 13.09 0.96 22.68
N TYR A 208 12.52 2.12 22.37
CA TYR A 208 11.14 2.27 21.96
C TYR A 208 11.10 2.92 20.57
N TYR A 209 10.30 2.39 19.66
CA TYR A 209 9.98 2.98 18.36
C TYR A 209 8.48 3.22 18.26
N LYS A 210 8.07 4.46 18.00
CA LYS A 210 6.64 4.84 17.94
C LYS A 210 5.83 4.37 19.16
N GLY A 211 6.44 4.40 20.34
CA GLY A 211 5.84 3.97 21.61
C GLY A 211 5.83 2.45 21.87
N GLU A 212 6.44 1.65 20.99
CA GLU A 212 6.53 0.19 21.13
C GLU A 212 7.96 -0.25 21.45
N ILE A 213 8.11 -1.25 22.34
CA ILE A 213 9.42 -1.79 22.72
C ILE A 213 10.03 -2.55 21.53
N LEU A 214 11.31 -2.28 21.24
CA LEU A 214 12.14 -3.16 20.44
C LEU A 214 12.79 -4.19 21.35
N GLU A 215 12.26 -5.41 21.31
CA GLU A 215 12.74 -6.51 22.15
C GLU A 215 14.22 -6.82 21.89
N ASN A 216 15.02 -6.87 22.96
CA ASN A 216 16.46 -7.15 22.94
C ASN A 216 17.35 -6.19 22.13
N ALA A 217 16.88 -4.97 21.84
CA ALA A 217 17.65 -4.03 21.03
C ALA A 217 18.91 -3.50 21.73
N ASP A 218 20.04 -3.53 21.02
CA ASP A 218 21.26 -2.82 21.42
C ASP A 218 21.34 -1.45 20.73
N LEU A 219 20.90 -0.41 21.47
CA LEU A 219 20.86 0.96 20.97
C LEU A 219 22.19 1.47 20.40
N ASN A 220 23.33 1.03 20.96
CA ASN A 220 24.65 1.55 20.55
C ASN A 220 25.05 1.06 19.15
N THR A 221 24.44 -0.03 18.68
CA THR A 221 24.75 -0.65 17.39
C THR A 221 23.57 -0.63 16.42
N LEU A 222 22.40 -0.19 16.87
CA LEU A 222 21.18 -0.09 16.09
C LEU A 222 21.36 0.90 14.92
N LYS A 223 21.02 0.46 13.72
CA LYS A 223 21.07 1.24 12.48
C LYS A 223 19.85 0.96 11.62
N SER A 224 19.42 1.94 10.83
CA SER A 224 18.49 1.67 9.74
C SER A 224 19.21 0.95 8.61
N VAL A 225 18.54 -0.03 8.00
CA VAL A 225 19.09 -0.78 6.86
C VAL A 225 19.23 0.11 5.62
N ASP A 226 18.24 0.99 5.38
CA ASP A 226 18.22 1.86 4.19
C ASP A 226 17.69 3.28 4.42
N GLY A 227 17.26 3.62 5.64
CA GLY A 227 16.74 4.94 6.01
C GLY A 227 15.26 5.18 5.72
N TYR A 228 14.57 4.30 4.98
CA TYR A 228 13.22 4.58 4.48
C TYR A 228 12.17 3.49 4.75
N ASN A 229 12.56 2.22 4.76
CA ASN A 229 11.61 1.12 4.78
C ASN A 229 11.36 0.52 6.17
N GLU A 230 11.72 1.27 7.23
CA GLU A 230 11.51 0.91 8.64
C GLU A 230 12.11 -0.45 9.03
N TYR A 231 13.14 -0.90 8.31
CA TYR A 231 14.00 -2.00 8.75
C TYR A 231 15.17 -1.44 9.56
N PHE A 232 15.40 -2.07 10.71
CA PHE A 232 16.50 -1.74 11.60
C PHE A 232 17.28 -3.00 11.93
N ALA A 233 18.58 -2.85 12.19
CA ALA A 233 19.40 -3.95 12.68
C ALA A 233 20.40 -3.41 13.70
N ASP A 234 20.55 -4.13 14.80
CA ASP A 234 21.66 -3.94 15.73
C ASP A 234 22.74 -5.00 15.46
N LYS A 235 23.75 -5.14 16.32
CA LYS A 235 24.83 -6.14 16.13
C LYS A 235 24.33 -7.58 15.97
N GLU A 236 23.15 -7.92 16.47
CA GLU A 236 22.65 -9.29 16.58
C GLU A 236 21.24 -9.48 15.98
N ASN A 237 20.37 -8.49 16.12
CA ASN A 237 18.93 -8.60 15.85
C ASN A 237 18.51 -7.74 14.65
N VAL A 238 17.44 -8.16 14.00
CA VAL A 238 16.83 -7.45 12.86
C VAL A 238 15.37 -7.18 13.16
N TYR A 239 14.90 -5.98 12.83
CA TYR A 239 13.57 -5.50 13.16
C TYR A 239 12.88 -4.96 11.91
N TYR A 240 11.57 -5.17 11.83
CA TYR A 240 10.68 -4.36 11.00
C TYR A 240 9.78 -3.56 11.92
N LYS A 241 9.90 -2.22 11.90
CA LYS A 241 9.33 -1.35 12.94
C LYS A 241 9.82 -1.79 14.33
N SER A 242 8.92 -2.04 15.27
CA SER A 242 9.19 -2.56 16.61
C SER A 242 9.31 -4.09 16.65
N LYS A 243 8.92 -4.80 15.58
CA LYS A 243 8.83 -6.26 15.58
C LYS A 243 10.19 -6.90 15.29
N LEU A 244 10.67 -7.70 16.23
CA LEU A 244 11.84 -8.56 16.06
C LEU A 244 11.56 -9.62 14.97
N LEU A 245 12.35 -9.60 13.90
CA LEU A 245 12.31 -10.60 12.85
C LEU A 245 12.97 -11.90 13.33
N PRO A 246 12.52 -13.07 12.85
CA PRO A 246 13.01 -14.36 13.32
C PRO A 246 14.40 -14.73 12.76
N ILE A 247 15.28 -13.76 12.49
CA ILE A 247 16.64 -13.94 11.98
C ILE A 247 17.64 -13.11 12.79
N LYS A 248 18.91 -13.50 12.72
CA LYS A 248 20.02 -12.73 13.28
C LYS A 248 20.61 -11.81 12.20
N ASN A 249 21.18 -10.69 12.61
CA ASN A 249 21.86 -9.77 11.70
C ASN A 249 23.11 -10.45 11.13
N SER A 250 23.11 -10.71 9.82
CA SER A 250 24.25 -11.30 9.11
C SER A 250 25.36 -10.30 8.77
N GLY A 251 25.09 -8.99 8.94
CA GLY A 251 25.95 -7.91 8.46
C GLY A 251 25.83 -7.64 6.96
N LYS A 252 25.00 -8.38 6.22
CA LYS A 252 24.80 -8.23 4.77
C LYS A 252 23.31 -8.08 4.42
N LEU A 253 22.66 -7.12 5.08
CA LEU A 253 21.26 -6.78 4.85
C LEU A 253 21.15 -5.65 3.83
N LYS A 254 20.22 -5.76 2.89
CA LYS A 254 19.84 -4.67 1.99
C LYS A 254 18.35 -4.71 1.68
N VAL A 255 17.82 -3.59 1.21
CA VAL A 255 16.47 -3.56 0.64
C VAL A 255 16.56 -3.71 -0.88
N VAL A 256 15.75 -4.61 -1.44
CA VAL A 256 15.65 -4.86 -2.88
C VAL A 256 14.22 -4.63 -3.36
N SER A 257 14.08 -4.08 -4.56
CA SER A 257 12.78 -3.86 -5.20
C SER A 257 12.92 -3.81 -6.72
N THR A 258 11.81 -3.92 -7.44
CA THR A 258 11.75 -3.45 -8.84
C THR A 258 11.58 -1.92 -8.84
N GLU A 259 11.61 -1.28 -10.00
CA GLU A 259 11.38 0.18 -10.11
C GLU A 259 10.02 0.62 -9.53
N GLN A 260 8.99 -0.22 -9.68
CA GLN A 260 7.60 0.08 -9.26
C GLN A 260 7.02 -0.95 -8.28
N GLY A 261 7.86 -1.85 -7.77
CA GLY A 261 7.42 -3.05 -7.06
C GLY A 261 7.47 -2.95 -5.54
N ASP A 262 7.09 -4.06 -4.92
CA ASP A 262 7.22 -4.25 -3.48
C ASP A 262 8.71 -4.20 -3.06
N ARG A 263 8.95 -3.76 -1.82
CA ARG A 263 10.28 -3.65 -1.24
C ARG A 263 10.51 -4.75 -0.21
N PHE A 264 11.63 -5.42 -0.34
CA PHE A 264 11.96 -6.59 0.47
C PHE A 264 13.25 -6.34 1.24
N LEU A 265 13.27 -6.72 2.52
CA LEU A 265 14.54 -6.93 3.20
C LEU A 265 15.13 -8.26 2.70
N TYR A 266 16.35 -8.19 2.21
CA TYR A 266 17.11 -9.32 1.72
C TYR A 266 18.41 -9.47 2.51
N ASP A 267 18.58 -10.65 3.11
CA ASP A 267 19.82 -11.05 3.76
C ASP A 267 20.69 -11.78 2.74
N GLU A 268 21.69 -11.09 2.19
CA GLU A 268 22.55 -11.62 1.13
C GLU A 268 23.42 -12.79 1.60
N ALA A 269 23.70 -12.89 2.90
CA ALA A 269 24.54 -13.96 3.43
C ALA A 269 23.78 -15.30 3.46
N ASN A 270 22.51 -15.26 3.89
CA ASN A 270 21.70 -16.46 4.10
C ASN A 270 20.65 -16.69 3.00
N GLY A 271 20.43 -15.71 2.13
CA GLY A 271 19.37 -15.74 1.12
C GLY A 271 17.97 -15.70 1.74
N TYR A 272 17.80 -15.04 2.89
CA TYR A 272 16.47 -14.86 3.49
C TYR A 272 15.77 -13.63 2.92
N VAL A 273 14.46 -13.73 2.74
CA VAL A 273 13.63 -12.70 2.11
C VAL A 273 12.47 -12.37 3.05
N PHE A 274 12.27 -11.09 3.32
CA PHE A 274 11.17 -10.57 4.10
C PHE A 274 10.48 -9.44 3.35
N ILE A 275 9.16 -9.40 3.43
CA ILE A 275 8.36 -8.21 3.14
C ILE A 275 7.61 -7.85 4.40
N GLU A 276 7.89 -6.66 4.94
CA GLU A 276 7.47 -6.27 6.26
C GLU A 276 7.95 -7.32 7.30
N ASP A 277 7.02 -7.93 8.02
CA ASP A 277 7.28 -9.01 8.97
C ASP A 277 6.97 -10.42 8.41
N TYR A 278 6.55 -10.51 7.15
CA TYR A 278 6.30 -11.78 6.46
C TYR A 278 7.61 -12.35 5.92
N SER A 279 7.95 -13.57 6.35
CA SER A 279 9.11 -14.32 5.87
C SER A 279 8.73 -15.24 4.73
N PHE A 280 9.57 -15.30 3.70
CA PHE A 280 9.55 -16.42 2.76
C PHE A 280 9.94 -17.72 3.48
N ASP A 281 9.62 -18.85 2.88
CA ASP A 281 9.95 -20.18 3.39
C ASP A 281 11.47 -20.36 3.55
N ARG A 282 11.95 -20.25 4.79
CA ARG A 282 13.38 -20.29 5.10
C ARG A 282 13.99 -21.68 4.93
N GLU A 283 13.20 -22.75 4.90
CA GLU A 283 13.70 -24.10 4.60
C GLU A 283 14.15 -24.24 3.15
N LYS A 284 13.65 -23.35 2.28
CA LYS A 284 14.00 -23.27 0.86
C LYS A 284 15.10 -22.24 0.57
N ALA A 285 15.58 -21.51 1.57
CA ALA A 285 16.74 -20.65 1.43
C ALA A 285 18.02 -21.51 1.20
N PRO A 286 19.08 -20.95 0.58
CA PRO A 286 19.22 -19.56 0.16
C PRO A 286 18.45 -19.24 -1.11
N TYR A 287 17.71 -18.13 -1.08
CA TYR A 287 17.19 -17.51 -2.28
C TYR A 287 18.21 -16.56 -2.88
N LYS A 288 18.36 -16.58 -4.19
CA LYS A 288 19.03 -15.57 -4.98
C LYS A 288 17.99 -14.65 -5.60
N VAL A 289 18.02 -13.37 -5.25
CA VAL A 289 17.20 -12.35 -5.91
C VAL A 289 17.74 -12.05 -7.31
N ILE A 290 16.83 -11.92 -8.27
CA ILE A 290 17.10 -11.39 -9.61
C ILE A 290 16.04 -10.34 -9.98
N GLY A 291 16.44 -9.32 -10.73
CA GLY A 291 15.58 -8.22 -11.15
C GLY A 291 15.63 -6.99 -10.24
N ASN A 292 16.63 -6.87 -9.37
CA ASN A 292 16.73 -5.74 -8.45
C ASN A 292 16.99 -4.44 -9.23
N ASN A 293 16.18 -3.41 -8.97
CA ASN A 293 16.09 -2.17 -9.75
C ASN A 293 15.67 -2.37 -11.22
N GLY A 294 15.11 -3.52 -11.58
CA GLY A 294 14.65 -3.78 -12.94
C GLY A 294 13.34 -3.04 -13.25
N GLY A 295 13.20 -2.66 -14.51
CA GLY A 295 12.05 -1.93 -15.06
C GLY A 295 11.23 -2.74 -16.09
N HIS A 296 11.67 -3.96 -16.42
CA HIS A 296 10.99 -4.90 -17.32
C HIS A 296 10.33 -6.07 -16.58
N LEU A 297 9.97 -5.86 -15.31
CA LEU A 297 9.31 -6.83 -14.43
C LEU A 297 8.40 -6.15 -13.42
N TYR A 298 7.28 -6.82 -13.07
CA TYR A 298 6.36 -6.34 -12.03
C TYR A 298 6.68 -6.92 -10.64
N ASN A 299 7.26 -8.12 -10.59
CA ASN A 299 7.60 -8.79 -9.34
C ASN A 299 9.05 -9.27 -9.40
N LEU A 300 9.80 -9.04 -8.32
CA LEU A 300 11.11 -9.66 -8.15
C LEU A 300 10.99 -11.18 -8.16
N ALA A 301 11.97 -11.82 -8.79
CA ALA A 301 12.10 -13.27 -8.79
C ALA A 301 13.18 -13.70 -7.80
N PHE A 302 12.86 -14.71 -7.01
CA PHE A 302 13.71 -15.29 -5.98
C PHE A 302 13.95 -16.76 -6.33
N VAL A 303 15.19 -17.09 -6.65
CA VAL A 303 15.58 -18.39 -7.21
C VAL A 303 16.29 -19.21 -6.14
N ASN A 304 15.93 -20.48 -5.98
CA ASN A 304 16.74 -21.43 -5.23
C ASN A 304 17.04 -22.68 -6.10
N ASN A 305 17.62 -23.72 -5.52
CA ASN A 305 17.87 -24.99 -6.21
C ASN A 305 16.60 -25.69 -6.73
N GLU A 306 15.46 -25.51 -6.08
CA GLU A 306 14.19 -26.17 -6.43
C GLU A 306 13.35 -25.41 -7.45
N GLY A 307 13.39 -24.07 -7.45
CA GLY A 307 12.36 -23.27 -8.11
C GLY A 307 12.62 -21.78 -8.18
N ILE A 308 11.71 -21.12 -8.90
CA ILE A 308 11.59 -19.67 -8.97
C ILE A 308 10.34 -19.25 -8.21
N TYR A 309 10.50 -18.30 -7.29
CA TYR A 309 9.48 -17.82 -6.39
C TYR A 309 9.29 -16.31 -6.53
N TYR A 310 8.11 -15.82 -6.14
CA TYR A 310 7.76 -14.41 -6.14
C TYR A 310 6.76 -14.12 -5.03
N TYR A 311 6.55 -12.84 -4.70
CA TYR A 311 5.48 -12.42 -3.81
C TYR A 311 4.25 -11.98 -4.59
N ASP A 312 3.10 -12.63 -4.34
CA ASP A 312 1.82 -12.24 -4.93
C ASP A 312 1.16 -11.20 -4.01
N ASN A 313 1.29 -9.91 -4.35
CA ASN A 313 0.77 -8.81 -3.52
C ASN A 313 -0.77 -8.81 -3.38
N GLN A 314 -1.50 -9.41 -4.34
CA GLN A 314 -2.95 -9.56 -4.28
C GLN A 314 -3.37 -10.63 -3.27
N LYS A 315 -2.54 -11.68 -3.11
CA LYS A 315 -2.75 -12.76 -2.13
C LYS A 315 -1.94 -12.57 -0.84
N LYS A 316 -1.05 -11.58 -0.78
CA LYS A 316 -0.11 -11.30 0.30
C LYS A 316 0.67 -12.53 0.76
N LYS A 317 1.27 -13.26 -0.18
CA LYS A 317 2.08 -14.45 0.13
C LYS A 317 3.07 -14.81 -0.96
N GLN A 318 4.10 -15.55 -0.56
CA GLN A 318 5.02 -16.23 -1.46
C GLN A 318 4.28 -17.23 -2.35
N LYS A 319 4.69 -17.28 -3.62
CA LYS A 319 4.23 -18.20 -4.65
C LYS A 319 5.42 -18.75 -5.43
N ARG A 320 5.27 -19.98 -5.92
CA ARG A 320 6.21 -20.61 -6.85
C ARG A 320 5.70 -20.38 -8.27
N ALA A 321 6.56 -19.86 -9.14
CA ALA A 321 6.28 -19.64 -10.55
C ALA A 321 6.60 -20.88 -11.39
N GLY A 322 7.66 -21.61 -11.04
CA GLY A 322 8.10 -22.80 -11.76
C GLY A 322 9.33 -23.44 -11.13
N ASP A 323 9.84 -24.48 -11.80
CA ASP A 323 11.11 -25.13 -11.46
C ASP A 323 12.30 -24.19 -11.73
N ASN A 324 13.44 -24.47 -11.11
CA ASN A 324 14.66 -23.74 -11.42
C ASN A 324 15.13 -24.13 -12.83
N ILE A 325 15.21 -23.14 -13.72
CA ILE A 325 15.59 -23.31 -15.13
C ILE A 325 17.08 -23.05 -15.39
N PHE A 326 17.82 -22.59 -14.38
CA PHE A 326 19.19 -22.11 -14.52
C PHE A 326 20.20 -23.24 -14.27
N ASN A 327 21.30 -23.18 -15.02
CA ASN A 327 22.44 -24.09 -14.89
C ASN A 327 23.53 -23.40 -14.07
N GLY A 328 23.71 -23.85 -12.83
CA GLY A 328 24.77 -23.34 -11.95
C GLY A 328 24.47 -21.94 -11.42
N ASN A 329 25.45 -21.03 -11.50
CA ASN A 329 25.36 -19.72 -10.85
C ASN A 329 24.66 -18.71 -11.75
N VAL A 330 23.60 -18.08 -11.24
CA VAL A 330 22.94 -16.96 -11.92
C VAL A 330 23.70 -15.67 -11.64
N GLU A 331 23.93 -14.79 -12.61
CA GLU A 331 24.59 -13.48 -12.42
C GLU A 331 23.83 -12.41 -13.20
N GLU A 332 23.57 -11.26 -12.57
CA GLU A 332 22.94 -10.12 -13.26
C GLU A 332 23.98 -9.40 -14.12
N LEU A 333 23.74 -9.32 -15.43
CA LEU A 333 24.51 -8.44 -16.33
C LEU A 333 23.97 -7.00 -16.25
N SER A 334 22.66 -6.90 -16.08
CA SER A 334 21.92 -5.68 -15.78
C SER A 334 20.67 -6.03 -14.97
N PRO A 335 19.94 -5.05 -14.43
CA PRO A 335 18.69 -5.30 -13.72
C PRO A 335 17.65 -6.13 -14.50
N ASN A 336 17.72 -6.15 -15.84
CA ASN A 336 16.74 -6.84 -16.69
C ASN A 336 17.31 -8.06 -17.43
N VAL A 337 18.63 -8.26 -17.42
CA VAL A 337 19.33 -9.31 -18.18
C VAL A 337 20.33 -10.03 -17.29
N PHE A 338 20.29 -11.35 -17.29
CA PHE A 338 21.10 -12.19 -16.39
C PHE A 338 21.60 -13.43 -17.13
N THR A 339 22.67 -14.04 -16.62
CA THR A 339 23.24 -15.27 -17.17
C THR A 339 23.25 -16.37 -16.15
N ASP A 340 23.19 -17.62 -16.61
CA ASP A 340 23.69 -18.76 -15.84
C ASP A 340 25.09 -19.14 -16.35
N ASP A 341 25.59 -20.33 -16.01
CA ASP A 341 26.90 -20.81 -16.48
C ASP A 341 26.97 -21.00 -18.01
N LYS A 342 25.83 -21.07 -18.72
CA LYS A 342 25.73 -21.46 -20.14
C LYS A 342 24.95 -20.50 -21.02
N ASN A 343 23.99 -19.77 -20.48
CA ASN A 343 22.91 -19.11 -21.20
C ASN A 343 22.70 -17.69 -20.67
N ILE A 344 22.11 -16.84 -21.53
CA ILE A 344 21.62 -15.50 -21.20
C ILE A 344 20.10 -15.52 -21.21
N TYR A 345 19.52 -14.82 -20.25
CA TYR A 345 18.09 -14.66 -20.04
C TYR A 345 17.76 -13.19 -19.80
N TYR A 346 16.49 -12.85 -19.97
CA TYR A 346 16.00 -11.51 -19.69
C TYR A 346 14.55 -11.55 -19.19
N PHE A 347 14.13 -10.46 -18.56
CA PHE A 347 12.74 -10.24 -18.19
C PHE A 347 11.95 -9.61 -19.33
N HIS A 348 10.74 -10.09 -19.54
CA HIS A 348 9.73 -9.44 -20.36
C HIS A 348 8.45 -9.30 -19.55
N ALA A 349 7.86 -8.12 -19.50
CA ALA A 349 6.66 -7.87 -18.74
C ALA A 349 5.57 -7.22 -19.59
N TYR A 350 4.33 -7.58 -19.29
CA TYR A 350 3.17 -7.06 -20.01
C TYR A 350 1.92 -7.13 -19.14
N ASP A 351 0.99 -6.23 -19.44
CA ASP A 351 -0.34 -6.21 -18.86
C ASP A 351 -1.32 -7.01 -19.72
N VAL A 352 -2.17 -7.79 -19.07
CA VAL A 352 -3.35 -8.37 -19.70
C VAL A 352 -4.56 -7.52 -19.33
N TRP A 353 -5.15 -6.86 -20.32
CA TRP A 353 -6.37 -6.08 -20.17
C TRP A 353 -7.59 -6.88 -20.64
N LYS A 354 -8.73 -6.71 -19.96
CA LYS A 354 -10.01 -7.28 -20.39
C LYS A 354 -11.05 -6.21 -20.58
N ARG A 355 -11.69 -6.23 -21.75
CA ARG A 355 -12.79 -5.33 -22.08
C ARG A 355 -14.12 -5.84 -21.50
N TYR A 356 -14.80 -4.99 -20.76
CA TYR A 356 -16.14 -5.25 -20.24
C TYR A 356 -17.13 -4.24 -20.82
N LYS A 357 -18.30 -4.73 -21.29
CA LYS A 357 -19.33 -3.93 -21.98
C LYS A 357 -19.72 -2.63 -21.26
N ASN A 358 -19.71 -2.62 -19.92
CA ASN A 358 -20.18 -1.48 -19.11
C ASN A 358 -19.09 -0.87 -18.22
N ALA A 359 -17.82 -1.24 -18.40
CA ALA A 359 -16.73 -0.79 -17.52
C ALA A 359 -15.41 -0.51 -18.23
N GLY A 360 -15.39 -0.56 -19.58
CA GLY A 360 -14.19 -0.31 -20.36
C GLY A 360 -13.15 -1.43 -20.20
N ASP A 361 -11.89 -1.05 -20.44
CA ASP A 361 -10.75 -1.95 -20.32
C ASP A 361 -10.27 -1.96 -18.85
N VAL A 362 -10.14 -3.17 -18.31
CA VAL A 362 -9.79 -3.39 -16.91
C VAL A 362 -8.54 -4.25 -16.85
N LEU A 363 -7.55 -3.80 -16.09
CA LEU A 363 -6.33 -4.57 -15.83
C LEU A 363 -6.71 -5.89 -15.16
N PHE A 364 -6.45 -6.99 -15.86
CA PHE A 364 -6.80 -8.34 -15.41
C PHE A 364 -5.62 -9.04 -14.75
N SER A 365 -4.42 -8.91 -15.33
CA SER A 365 -3.20 -9.38 -14.70
C SER A 365 -1.98 -8.61 -15.15
N GLN A 366 -0.99 -8.57 -14.27
CA GLN A 366 0.38 -8.21 -14.57
C GLN A 366 1.20 -9.47 -14.66
N ASN A 367 1.94 -9.60 -15.76
CA ASN A 367 2.70 -10.78 -16.08
C ASN A 367 4.18 -10.43 -16.23
N THR A 368 5.05 -11.29 -15.72
CA THR A 368 6.50 -11.20 -15.91
C THR A 368 7.00 -12.56 -16.37
N GLU A 369 7.67 -12.57 -17.51
CA GLU A 369 8.26 -13.74 -18.12
C GLU A 369 9.77 -13.72 -17.94
N ILE A 370 10.35 -14.90 -17.73
CA ILE A 370 11.78 -15.13 -17.87
C ILE A 370 11.98 -15.82 -19.20
N CYS A 371 12.65 -15.11 -20.10
CA CYS A 371 12.88 -15.54 -21.47
C CYS A 371 14.34 -15.94 -21.66
N TYR A 372 14.57 -17.08 -22.30
CA TYR A 372 15.88 -17.47 -22.79
C TYR A 372 16.20 -16.65 -24.04
N LEU A 373 17.35 -15.97 -24.03
CA LEU A 373 17.85 -15.21 -25.17
C LEU A 373 18.70 -16.12 -26.08
N ASP A 374 19.82 -16.60 -25.56
CA ASP A 374 20.79 -17.41 -26.28
C ASP A 374 21.81 -18.04 -25.32
N LYS A 375 22.73 -18.88 -25.83
CA LYS A 375 23.97 -19.23 -25.14
C LYS A 375 24.78 -17.98 -24.82
N LYS A 376 25.45 -18.00 -23.67
CA LYS A 376 26.32 -16.94 -23.14
C LYS A 376 27.55 -16.69 -24.02
N ASP A 377 28.05 -17.73 -24.66
CA ASP A 377 29.27 -17.66 -25.47
C ASP A 377 29.14 -16.67 -26.64
N GLY A 378 30.16 -15.82 -26.80
CA GLY A 378 30.27 -14.87 -27.91
C GLY A 378 29.50 -13.56 -27.74
N TRP A 379 28.87 -13.34 -26.59
CA TRP A 379 28.32 -12.04 -26.22
C TRP A 379 29.39 -11.16 -25.56
N GLU A 380 29.53 -9.94 -26.06
CA GLU A 380 30.52 -8.97 -25.58
C GLU A 380 29.82 -7.63 -25.27
N LYS A 381 30.07 -7.08 -24.09
CA LYS A 381 29.63 -5.72 -23.75
C LYS A 381 30.55 -4.74 -24.46
N VAL A 382 29.98 -3.86 -25.27
CA VAL A 382 30.74 -2.89 -26.08
C VAL A 382 30.86 -1.56 -25.36
N LYS A 383 29.74 -1.00 -24.89
CA LYS A 383 29.71 0.32 -24.26
C LYS A 383 28.50 0.51 -23.37
N ASP A 384 28.70 1.17 -22.23
CA ASP A 384 27.63 1.66 -21.38
C ASP A 384 27.07 2.98 -21.90
N ILE A 385 25.76 3.18 -21.82
CA ILE A 385 25.10 4.45 -22.14
C ILE A 385 24.82 5.18 -20.84
N ARG A 386 25.40 6.38 -20.70
CA ARG A 386 25.36 7.22 -19.50
C ARG A 386 25.77 6.44 -18.25
N GLY A 387 26.93 5.78 -18.30
CA GLY A 387 27.43 4.95 -17.20
C GLY A 387 26.53 3.75 -16.86
N GLY A 388 25.68 3.30 -17.79
CA GLY A 388 24.78 2.16 -17.61
C GLY A 388 23.42 2.53 -17.04
N ILE A 389 23.16 3.81 -16.77
CA ILE A 389 21.86 4.29 -16.27
C ILE A 389 20.76 4.04 -17.30
N ILE A 390 21.03 4.32 -18.57
CA ILE A 390 20.05 4.14 -19.66
C ILE A 390 20.05 2.69 -20.14
N GLY A 391 21.24 2.13 -20.33
CA GLY A 391 21.40 0.77 -20.83
C GLY A 391 22.82 0.53 -21.33
N ALA A 392 23.00 -0.52 -22.10
CA ALA A 392 24.30 -0.89 -22.66
C ALA A 392 24.19 -1.45 -24.07
N ILE A 393 25.23 -1.22 -24.86
CA ILE A 393 25.41 -1.80 -26.19
C ILE A 393 26.20 -3.09 -26.06
N TRP A 394 25.67 -4.16 -26.62
CA TRP A 394 26.25 -5.48 -26.68
C TRP A 394 26.46 -5.93 -28.11
N LYS A 395 27.36 -6.87 -28.32
CA LYS A 395 27.68 -7.44 -29.62
C LYS A 395 27.66 -8.96 -29.56
N LYS A 396 27.17 -9.56 -30.64
CA LYS A 396 27.34 -10.99 -30.92
C LYS A 396 27.65 -11.21 -32.39
N GLY A 397 28.84 -11.73 -32.69
CA GLY A 397 29.32 -11.83 -34.06
C GLY A 397 29.34 -10.45 -34.73
N ASN A 398 28.58 -10.27 -35.83
CA ASN A 398 28.49 -8.99 -36.55
C ASN A 398 27.25 -8.16 -36.22
N ARG A 399 26.48 -8.55 -35.19
CA ARG A 399 25.24 -7.87 -34.78
C ARG A 399 25.43 -7.13 -33.46
N TYR A 400 24.68 -6.04 -33.32
CA TYR A 400 24.70 -5.18 -32.14
C TYR A 400 23.32 -5.09 -31.51
N TYR A 401 23.30 -5.01 -30.19
CA TYR A 401 22.09 -5.06 -29.39
C TYR A 401 22.13 -3.95 -28.35
N TYR A 402 20.98 -3.35 -28.08
CA TYR A 402 20.75 -2.45 -26.97
C TYR A 402 20.02 -3.22 -25.86
N PHE A 403 20.63 -3.30 -24.68
CA PHE A 403 20.03 -3.84 -23.46
C PHE A 403 19.58 -2.67 -22.59
N ASP A 404 18.27 -2.59 -22.36
CA ASP A 404 17.61 -1.47 -21.70
C ASP A 404 17.59 -1.61 -20.17
N ASN A 405 17.85 -0.49 -19.48
CA ASN A 405 17.75 -0.38 -18.02
C ASN A 405 16.65 0.62 -17.57
N LEU A 406 16.00 1.31 -18.50
CA LEU A 406 14.98 2.33 -18.21
C LEU A 406 13.61 1.75 -17.87
N GLY A 407 13.23 0.64 -18.50
CA GLY A 407 11.97 -0.05 -18.22
C GLY A 407 10.74 0.48 -18.94
N MET A 408 9.62 -0.21 -18.70
CA MET A 408 8.32 0.06 -19.33
C MET A 408 7.74 1.44 -18.97
N SER A 409 8.17 2.02 -17.84
CA SER A 409 7.73 3.35 -17.39
C SER A 409 8.10 4.46 -18.39
N GLN A 410 9.14 4.23 -19.20
CA GLN A 410 9.66 5.13 -20.22
C GLN A 410 9.16 4.78 -21.63
N LEU A 411 8.06 4.01 -21.75
CA LEU A 411 7.51 3.53 -23.02
C LEU A 411 8.44 2.60 -23.83
N ILE A 412 9.52 2.12 -23.20
CA ILE A 412 10.39 1.10 -23.75
C ILE A 412 9.87 -0.25 -23.24
N ASN A 413 9.17 -0.98 -24.10
CA ASN A 413 8.42 -2.18 -23.68
C ASN A 413 9.24 -3.47 -23.62
N ASN A 414 10.45 -3.50 -24.21
CA ASN A 414 11.29 -4.69 -24.24
C ASN A 414 12.66 -4.42 -23.62
N ALA A 415 13.23 -5.43 -22.98
CA ALA A 415 14.56 -5.29 -22.38
C ALA A 415 15.69 -5.32 -23.43
N ILE A 416 15.44 -5.85 -24.63
CA ILE A 416 16.47 -6.09 -25.64
C ILE A 416 15.98 -5.71 -27.04
N TYR A 417 16.80 -4.95 -27.75
CA TYR A 417 16.59 -4.57 -29.15
C TYR A 417 17.84 -4.85 -29.99
N GLU A 418 17.69 -5.39 -31.20
CA GLU A 418 18.74 -5.41 -32.21
C GLU A 418 18.85 -4.03 -32.87
N ILE A 419 20.06 -3.49 -32.94
CA ILE A 419 20.34 -2.20 -33.61
C ILE A 419 20.64 -2.52 -35.08
N THR A 420 19.68 -2.26 -35.95
CA THR A 420 19.77 -2.60 -37.38
C THR A 420 20.31 -1.43 -38.23
N ASP A 421 20.15 -0.20 -37.75
CA ASP A 421 20.65 1.00 -38.43
C ASP A 421 22.10 1.32 -38.02
N LYS A 422 23.00 1.31 -39.01
CA LYS A 422 24.43 1.58 -38.80
C LYS A 422 24.71 3.00 -38.30
N LYS A 423 23.95 4.01 -38.74
CA LYS A 423 24.13 5.40 -38.29
C LYS A 423 23.70 5.56 -36.85
N VAL A 424 22.61 4.89 -36.44
CA VAL A 424 22.19 4.85 -35.03
C VAL A 424 23.24 4.17 -34.17
N LEU A 425 23.78 3.02 -34.61
CA LEU A 425 24.87 2.36 -33.89
C LEU A 425 26.07 3.28 -33.71
N GLU A 426 26.53 3.95 -34.77
CA GLU A 426 27.65 4.89 -34.71
C GLU A 426 27.36 6.07 -33.78
N TYR A 427 26.16 6.64 -33.87
CA TYR A 427 25.70 7.70 -32.97
C TYR A 427 25.72 7.27 -31.51
N LEU A 428 25.14 6.10 -31.18
CA LEU A 428 25.10 5.57 -29.82
C LEU A 428 26.51 5.27 -29.29
N LEU A 429 27.42 4.78 -30.13
CA LEU A 429 28.81 4.51 -29.72
C LEU A 429 29.60 5.79 -29.47
N LEU A 430 29.44 6.81 -30.32
CA LEU A 430 30.17 8.08 -30.18
C LEU A 430 29.64 8.93 -29.03
N ASN A 431 28.32 8.97 -28.83
CA ASN A 431 27.66 9.91 -27.91
C ASN A 431 27.12 9.23 -26.64
N ALA A 432 27.51 7.99 -26.33
CA ALA A 432 26.92 7.19 -25.25
C ALA A 432 26.82 7.92 -23.89
N ASP A 433 27.79 8.78 -23.57
CA ASP A 433 27.84 9.51 -22.29
C ASP A 433 27.03 10.81 -22.31
N GLU A 434 26.67 11.32 -23.49
CA GLU A 434 25.95 12.57 -23.71
C GLU A 434 24.44 12.35 -23.96
N ILE A 435 24.00 11.10 -24.12
CA ILE A 435 22.58 10.76 -24.32
C ILE A 435 21.81 11.11 -23.03
N GLY A 436 21.03 12.20 -23.12
CA GLY A 436 20.41 12.84 -21.97
C GLY A 436 19.03 12.30 -21.58
N SER A 437 18.26 11.72 -22.49
CA SER A 437 16.90 11.24 -22.22
C SER A 437 16.55 9.89 -22.86
N SER A 438 15.58 9.22 -22.24
CA SER A 438 14.92 8.01 -22.75
C SER A 438 14.24 8.25 -24.09
N ASP A 439 13.74 9.46 -24.35
CA ASP A 439 13.04 9.84 -25.58
C ASP A 439 13.88 9.56 -26.84
N SER A 440 15.21 9.74 -26.76
CA SER A 440 16.10 9.45 -27.90
C SER A 440 16.11 7.96 -28.27
N ILE A 441 16.06 7.07 -27.27
CA ILE A 441 15.98 5.62 -27.50
C ILE A 441 14.58 5.24 -28.00
N GLY A 442 13.54 5.81 -27.38
CA GLY A 442 12.15 5.63 -27.81
C GLY A 442 11.94 6.00 -29.28
N GLU A 443 12.47 7.14 -29.72
CA GLU A 443 12.39 7.58 -31.11
C GLU A 443 13.08 6.60 -32.08
N PHE A 444 14.22 6.01 -31.70
CA PHE A 444 14.87 5.01 -32.54
C PHE A 444 14.05 3.72 -32.66
N ILE A 445 13.36 3.32 -31.60
CA ILE A 445 12.46 2.17 -31.59
C ILE A 445 11.24 2.46 -32.47
N GLU A 446 10.58 3.61 -32.28
CA GLU A 446 9.39 4.02 -33.06
C GLU A 446 9.69 4.11 -34.57
N ASN A 447 10.89 4.57 -34.93
CA ASN A 447 11.35 4.64 -36.31
C ASN A 447 11.89 3.32 -36.88
N GLY A 448 11.77 2.20 -36.14
CA GLY A 448 12.19 0.86 -36.60
C GLY A 448 13.70 0.66 -36.74
N LYS A 449 14.51 1.54 -36.16
CA LYS A 449 15.98 1.45 -36.17
C LYS A 449 16.52 0.48 -35.11
N LEU A 450 15.74 0.30 -34.04
CA LEU A 450 15.91 -0.71 -33.00
C LEU A 450 14.71 -1.67 -33.07
N ILE A 451 14.98 -2.96 -33.28
CA ILE A 451 13.94 -3.99 -33.42
C ILE A 451 13.96 -4.89 -32.19
N ALA A 452 12.81 -5.02 -31.52
CA ALA A 452 12.69 -5.86 -30.33
C ALA A 452 13.04 -7.33 -30.63
N ILE A 453 13.70 -7.98 -29.68
CA ILE A 453 14.00 -9.41 -29.76
C ILE A 453 13.02 -10.20 -28.89
N ASP A 454 12.46 -11.25 -29.48
CA ASP A 454 11.60 -12.23 -28.80
C ASP A 454 12.38 -13.52 -28.54
N GLY A 455 12.69 -13.77 -27.28
CA GLY A 455 13.30 -14.98 -26.77
C GLY A 455 12.28 -16.06 -26.44
N GLU A 456 12.77 -17.26 -26.16
CA GLU A 456 11.91 -18.38 -25.78
C GLU A 456 11.49 -18.25 -24.31
N LYS A 457 10.19 -18.10 -24.04
CA LYS A 457 9.66 -18.12 -22.68
C LYS A 457 9.98 -19.43 -21.96
N LYS A 458 10.56 -19.33 -20.76
CA LYS A 458 10.83 -20.47 -19.88
C LYS A 458 9.93 -20.51 -18.66
N VAL A 459 9.65 -19.36 -18.05
CA VAL A 459 8.81 -19.23 -16.85
C VAL A 459 7.91 -18.01 -16.97
N GLU A 460 6.72 -18.07 -16.38
CA GLU A 460 5.76 -16.97 -16.31
C GLU A 460 5.28 -16.77 -14.87
N ILE A 461 5.41 -15.55 -14.38
CA ILE A 461 4.84 -15.05 -13.13
C ILE A 461 3.56 -14.31 -13.48
N VAL A 462 2.43 -14.70 -12.87
CA VAL A 462 1.12 -14.08 -13.13
C VAL A 462 0.48 -13.59 -11.84
N VAL A 463 0.27 -12.28 -11.74
CA VAL A 463 -0.48 -11.65 -10.66
C VAL A 463 -1.82 -11.17 -11.19
N LYS A 464 -2.90 -11.83 -10.76
CA LYS A 464 -4.28 -11.50 -11.20
C LYS A 464 -4.91 -10.49 -10.26
N TYR A 465 -5.37 -9.38 -10.83
CA TYR A 465 -6.06 -8.34 -10.07
C TYR A 465 -7.53 -8.71 -9.85
N LYS A 466 -8.00 -8.52 -8.61
CA LYS A 466 -9.43 -8.59 -8.30
C LYS A 466 -10.07 -7.27 -8.71
N SER A 467 -10.61 -7.20 -9.92
CA SER A 467 -11.37 -6.02 -10.32
C SER A 467 -12.64 -5.86 -9.49
N ALA A 468 -12.85 -4.65 -8.95
CA ALA A 468 -14.10 -4.24 -8.31
C ALA A 468 -15.29 -4.39 -9.27
N VAL A 469 -15.07 -4.23 -10.58
CA VAL A 469 -16.08 -4.44 -11.63
C VAL A 469 -16.46 -5.91 -11.75
N ILE A 470 -15.48 -6.82 -11.78
CA ILE A 470 -15.74 -8.27 -11.85
C ILE A 470 -16.50 -8.72 -10.59
N THR A 471 -16.07 -8.18 -9.44
CA THR A 471 -16.69 -8.43 -8.14
C THR A 471 -18.12 -7.90 -8.12
N MET A 472 -18.34 -6.64 -8.49
CA MET A 472 -19.67 -6.02 -8.61
C MET A 472 -20.56 -6.73 -9.63
N ALA A 473 -20.05 -7.14 -10.79
CA ALA A 473 -20.83 -7.88 -11.78
C ALA A 473 -21.26 -9.26 -11.24
N LYS A 474 -20.39 -9.94 -10.49
CA LYS A 474 -20.72 -11.20 -9.82
C LYS A 474 -21.81 -11.00 -8.78
N TYR A 475 -21.69 -9.98 -7.92
CA TYR A 475 -22.70 -9.66 -6.91
C TYR A 475 -24.00 -9.09 -7.50
N SER A 476 -23.94 -8.34 -8.59
CA SER A 476 -25.09 -7.82 -9.32
C SER A 476 -25.92 -8.97 -9.92
N LYS A 477 -25.29 -9.99 -10.51
CA LYS A 477 -25.99 -11.20 -10.98
C LYS A 477 -26.67 -11.96 -9.84
N ILE A 478 -26.01 -12.10 -8.70
CA ILE A 478 -26.60 -12.73 -7.50
C ILE A 478 -27.80 -11.90 -7.01
N PHE A 479 -27.66 -10.57 -6.96
CA PHE A 479 -28.74 -9.66 -6.57
C PHE A 479 -29.94 -9.73 -7.54
N LEU A 480 -29.69 -9.79 -8.84
CA LEU A 480 -30.74 -9.91 -9.87
C LEU A 480 -31.44 -11.28 -9.80
N ALA A 481 -30.70 -12.36 -9.51
CA ALA A 481 -31.28 -13.68 -9.24
C ALA A 481 -32.15 -13.67 -7.97
N ILE A 482 -31.73 -12.99 -6.91
CA ILE A 482 -32.54 -12.79 -5.70
C ILE A 482 -33.83 -12.05 -6.03
N ILE A 483 -33.77 -10.97 -6.83
CA ILE A 483 -34.97 -10.22 -7.27
C ILE A 483 -35.93 -11.14 -8.04
N VAL A 484 -35.43 -11.98 -8.94
CA VAL A 484 -36.26 -12.93 -9.72
C VAL A 484 -36.90 -13.97 -8.79
N ILE A 485 -36.14 -14.56 -7.87
CA ILE A 485 -36.66 -15.54 -6.90
C ILE A 485 -37.73 -14.91 -6.01
N VAL A 486 -37.48 -13.70 -5.48
CA VAL A 486 -38.46 -12.94 -4.70
C VAL A 486 -39.71 -12.66 -5.53
N SER A 487 -39.55 -12.30 -6.81
CA SER A 487 -40.68 -12.06 -7.72
C SER A 487 -41.52 -13.31 -7.96
N ILE A 488 -40.89 -14.49 -8.10
CA ILE A 488 -41.57 -15.78 -8.22
C ILE A 488 -42.31 -16.12 -6.92
N ILE A 489 -41.68 -15.95 -5.76
CA ILE A 489 -42.30 -16.18 -4.45
C ILE A 489 -43.52 -15.26 -4.27
N ILE A 490 -43.43 -13.98 -4.64
CA ILE A 490 -44.57 -13.04 -4.63
C ILE A 490 -45.69 -13.54 -5.53
N LYS A 491 -45.37 -14.04 -6.74
CA LYS A 491 -46.35 -14.59 -7.68
C LYS A 491 -47.05 -15.82 -7.13
N ILE A 492 -46.32 -16.75 -6.51
CA ILE A 492 -46.88 -17.96 -5.87
C ILE A 492 -47.80 -17.56 -4.70
N ILE A 493 -47.36 -16.64 -3.84
CA ILE A 493 -48.18 -16.13 -2.72
C ILE A 493 -49.45 -15.41 -3.22
N ARG A 494 -49.39 -14.75 -4.38
CA ARG A 494 -50.56 -14.12 -5.03
C ARG A 494 -51.47 -15.14 -5.74
N GLY A 495 -50.92 -16.21 -6.30
CA GLY A 495 -51.68 -17.30 -6.93
C GLY A 495 -52.45 -18.17 -5.94
N ILE A 496 -51.86 -18.43 -4.77
CA ILE A 496 -52.52 -19.12 -3.63
C ILE A 496 -53.60 -18.22 -2.97
N ARG A 497 -53.74 -16.96 -3.41
CA ARG A 497 -54.70 -15.97 -2.92
C ARG A 497 -55.99 -15.88 -3.73
N LYS A 498 -56.14 -16.65 -4.81
CA LYS A 498 -57.42 -16.83 -5.51
C LYS A 498 -58.19 -18.01 -4.94
#